data_AF-A0A6L8NBJ4-F1
#
_entry.id   AF-A0A6L8NBJ4-F1
#
_cell.length_a   1.000
_cell.length_b   1.000
_cell.length_c   1.000
_cell.angle_alpha   90.00
_cell.angle_beta   90.00
_cell.angle_gamma   90.00
#
_symmetry.space_group_name_H-M   'P 1'
#
loop_
_entity.id
_entity.type
_entity.pdbx_description
1 polymer ?
#
loop_
_entity_poly.entity_id
_entity_poly.type
_entity_poly.pdbx_seq_one_letter_code
_entity_poly.pdbx_strand_id
1 'polypeptide(L)' 'MSAHDQLLVVIDPVARRNDGESVRIAKDVLCGGSRAKICLPESPEEFARALARRGSRRPVIVGDDRALLRAVA' A
#
# COMPACT_ATOMS: atom_id res chain seq x y z
N MET A 1 4.97 10.56 18.72
CA MET A 1 4.31 9.77 17.67
C MET A 1 5.12 8.51 17.48
N SER A 2 4.50 7.35 17.63
CA SER A 2 5.22 6.08 17.54
C SER A 2 5.48 5.72 16.07
N ALA A 3 6.41 4.80 15.80
CA ALA A 3 6.60 4.28 14.44
C ALA A 3 5.33 3.62 13.87
N HIS A 4 4.37 3.24 14.72
CA HIS A 4 3.11 2.64 14.32
C HIS A 4 2.18 3.59 13.55
N ASP A 5 2.41 4.91 13.67
CA ASP A 5 1.56 5.94 13.07
C ASP A 5 2.00 6.33 11.66
N GLN A 6 3.08 5.72 11.13
CA GLN A 6 3.61 6.01 9.80
C GLN A 6 3.45 4.82 8.86
N LEU A 7 2.52 4.94 7.92
CA LEU A 7 2.22 3.88 6.96
C LEU A 7 2.86 4.15 5.60
N LEU A 8 3.28 3.09 4.92
CA LEU A 8 3.46 3.07 3.47
C LEU A 8 2.32 2.23 2.90
N VAL A 9 1.34 2.88 2.28
CA VAL A 9 0.20 2.20 1.66
C VAL A 9 0.53 2.00 0.18
N VAL A 10 0.72 0.75 -0.22
CA VAL A 10 0.98 0.36 -1.61
C VAL A 10 -0.33 -0.16 -2.19
N ILE A 11 -0.84 0.51 -3.21
CA ILE A 11 -2.11 0.14 -3.83
C ILE A 11 -1.80 -0.56 -5.15
N ASP A 12 -2.18 -1.83 -5.22
CA ASP A 12 -2.00 -2.65 -6.41
C ASP A 12 -2.87 -2.12 -7.57
N PRO A 13 -2.32 -2.02 -8.80
CA PRO A 13 -3.06 -1.51 -9.94
C PRO A 13 -4.27 -2.40 -10.28
N VAL A 14 -4.22 -3.71 -9.99
CA VAL A 14 -5.36 -4.61 -10.18
C VAL A 14 -6.52 -4.23 -9.26
N ALA A 15 -6.26 -3.95 -7.98
CA ALA A 15 -7.31 -3.56 -7.03
C ALA A 15 -8.04 -2.27 -7.45
N ARG A 16 -7.28 -1.27 -7.93
CA ARG A 16 -7.87 -0.01 -8.45
C ARG A 16 -8.77 -0.22 -9.67
N ARG A 17 -8.41 -1.18 -10.53
CA ARG A 17 -9.16 -1.49 -11.76
C ARG A 17 -10.39 -2.35 -11.49
N ASN A 18 -10.30 -3.26 -10.52
CA ASN A 18 -11.40 -4.15 -10.16
C ASN A 18 -12.46 -3.44 -9.33
N ASP A 19 -12.05 -2.72 -8.28
CA ASP A 19 -12.97 -2.05 -7.36
C ASP A 19 -12.34 -0.76 -6.80
N GLY A 20 -12.53 0.32 -7.54
CA GLY A 20 -12.05 1.64 -7.14
C GLY A 20 -12.77 2.22 -5.91
N GLU A 21 -13.96 1.73 -5.55
CA GLU A 21 -14.68 2.22 -4.36
C GLU A 21 -14.09 1.63 -3.09
N SER A 22 -13.89 0.31 -3.04
CA SER A 22 -13.20 -0.34 -1.92
C SER A 22 -11.81 0.24 -1.70
N VAL A 23 -11.06 0.53 -2.78
CA VAL A 23 -9.74 1.16 -2.68
C VAL A 23 -9.83 2.58 -2.09
N ARG A 24 -10.84 3.38 -2.49
CA ARG A 24 -11.04 4.72 -1.93
C ARG A 24 -11.37 4.65 -0.45
N ILE A 25 -12.29 3.77 -0.04
CA ILE A 25 -12.67 3.57 1.36
C ILE A 25 -11.44 3.16 2.19
N ALA A 26 -10.67 2.17 1.72
CA ALA A 26 -9.45 1.74 2.40
C ALA A 26 -8.45 2.90 2.57
N LYS A 27 -8.23 3.68 1.50
CA LYS A 27 -7.35 4.86 1.55
C LYS A 27 -7.84 5.88 2.58
N ASP A 28 -9.14 6.17 2.60
CA ASP A 28 -9.70 7.19 3.48
C ASP A 28 -9.63 6.76 4.96
N VAL A 29 -9.92 5.49 5.27
CA VAL A 29 -9.77 4.93 6.62
C VAL A 29 -8.31 4.95 7.08
N LEU A 30 -7.37 4.53 6.24
CA LEU A 30 -5.94 4.49 6.59
C LEU A 30 -5.37 5.90 6.79
N CYS A 31 -5.76 6.86 5.95
CA CYS A 31 -5.32 8.26 6.07
C CYS A 31 -5.98 9.00 7.24
N GLY A 32 -7.20 8.61 7.64
CA GLY A 32 -7.91 9.22 8.76
C GLY A 32 -7.26 8.94 10.12
N GLY A 33 -6.59 7.79 10.27
CA GLY A 33 -5.97 7.35 11.53
C GLY A 33 -4.44 7.36 11.55
N SER A 34 -3.76 7.70 10.44
CA SER A 34 -2.30 7.59 10.37
C SER A 34 -1.67 8.54 9.35
N ARG A 35 -0.38 8.82 9.49
CA ARG A 35 0.40 9.54 8.48
C ARG A 35 0.81 8.55 7.37
N ALA A 36 -0.07 8.39 6.40
CA ALA A 36 0.12 7.47 5.28
C ALA A 36 0.87 8.12 4.11
N LYS A 37 1.91 7.43 3.60
CA LYS A 37 2.49 7.67 2.28
C LYS A 37 1.84 6.72 1.29
N ILE A 38 1.15 7.26 0.29
CA ILE A 38 0.52 6.46 -0.77
C ILE A 38 1.53 6.19 -1.89
N CYS A 39 1.57 4.95 -2.37
CA CYS A 39 2.35 4.52 -3.52
C CYS A 39 1.44 3.76 -4.49
N LEU A 40 1.51 4.16 -5.77
CA LEU A 40 0.72 3.59 -6.86
C LEU A 40 1.69 2.99 -7.90
N PRO A 41 2.29 1.82 -7.62
CA PRO A 41 3.16 1.17 -8.59
C PRO A 41 2.34 0.71 -9.79
N GLU A 42 2.89 0.90 -10.99
CA GLU A 42 2.29 0.40 -12.23
C GLU A 42 3.02 -0.87 -12.74
N SER A 43 4.18 -1.22 -12.15
CA SER A 43 4.91 -2.45 -12.44
C SER A 43 5.34 -3.23 -11.18
N PRO A 44 5.65 -4.55 -11.30
CA PRO A 44 6.22 -5.33 -10.20
C PRO A 44 7.54 -4.76 -9.66
N GLU A 45 8.39 -4.20 -10.52
CA GLU A 45 9.66 -3.59 -10.12
C GLU A 45 9.44 -2.32 -9.29
N GLU A 46 8.44 -1.52 -9.64
CA GLU A 46 8.03 -0.36 -8.85
C GLU A 46 7.48 -0.77 -7.49
N PHE A 47 6.70 -1.84 -7.44
CA PHE A 47 6.17 -2.42 -6.20
C PHE A 47 7.31 -2.86 -5.27
N ALA A 48 8.25 -3.66 -5.78
CA ALA A 48 9.41 -4.12 -5.01
C ALA A 48 10.27 -2.94 -4.54
N ARG A 49 10.49 -1.94 -5.40
CA ARG A 49 11.24 -0.72 -5.07
C ARG A 49 10.55 0.10 -3.98
N ALA A 50 9.22 0.17 -3.98
CA ALA A 50 8.46 0.87 -2.94
C ALA A 50 8.66 0.21 -1.57
N LEU A 51 8.60 -1.12 -1.51
CA LEU A 51 8.82 -1.89 -0.26
C LEU A 51 10.25 -1.81 0.25
N ALA A 52 11.24 -1.92 -0.65
CA ALA A 52 12.64 -1.78 -0.31
C ALA A 52 12.97 -0.39 0.27
N ARG A 53 12.25 0.65 -0.18
CA ARG A 53 12.45 2.06 0.23
C ARG A 53 11.49 2.55 1.33
N ARG A 54 10.80 1.64 2.04
CA ARG A 54 9.80 2.02 3.06
C ARG A 54 10.41 2.71 4.30
N GLY A 55 11.69 2.46 4.57
CA GLY A 55 12.36 2.95 5.78
C GLY A 55 11.69 2.38 7.04
N SER A 56 11.39 3.24 8.01
CA SER A 56 10.69 2.87 9.25
C SER A 56 9.16 2.73 9.11
N ARG A 57 8.60 3.01 7.92
CA ARG A 57 7.15 2.94 7.72
C ARG A 57 6.67 1.50 7.70
N ARG A 58 5.53 1.26 8.33
CA ARG A 58 4.83 -0.04 8.26
C ARG A 58 4.17 -0.19 6.89
N PRO A 59 4.47 -1.23 6.11
CA PRO A 59 3.84 -1.45 4.83
C PRO A 59 2.40 -1.95 5.01
N VAL A 60 1.47 -1.42 4.23
CA VAL A 60 0.10 -1.87 4.08
C VAL A 60 -0.17 -2.05 2.60
N ILE A 61 -0.59 -3.25 2.20
CA ILE A 61 -0.86 -3.58 0.80
C ILE A 61 -2.38 -3.58 0.60
N VAL A 62 -2.84 -2.81 -0.38
CA VAL A 62 -4.23 -2.86 -0.85
C VAL A 62 -4.21 -3.58 -2.19
N GLY A 63 -4.60 -4.85 -2.17
CA GLY A 63 -4.44 -5.76 -3.30
C GLY A 63 -5.10 -7.11 -3.05
N ASP A 64 -4.94 -8.04 -3.99
CA ASP A 64 -5.38 -9.43 -3.86
C ASP A 64 -4.26 -10.33 -3.30
N ASP A 65 -4.48 -11.64 -3.33
CA ASP A 65 -3.50 -12.63 -2.89
C ASP A 65 -2.18 -12.57 -3.68
N ARG A 66 -2.21 -12.14 -4.95
CA ARG A 66 -0.99 -11.98 -5.76
C ARG A 66 -0.18 -10.79 -5.28
N ALA A 67 -0.83 -9.70 -4.90
CA ALA A 67 -0.17 -8.56 -4.27
C ALA A 67 0.46 -8.94 -2.92
N LEU A 68 -0.21 -9.78 -2.14
CA LEU A 68 0.34 -10.34 -0.90
C LEU A 68 1.59 -11.18 -1.18
N LEU A 69 1.52 -12.14 -2.12
CA LEU A 69 2.66 -12.98 -2.49
C LEU A 69 3.87 -12.16 -2.95
N ARG A 70 3.66 -11.11 -3.76
CA ARG A 70 4.72 -10.17 -4.18
C ARG A 70 5.35 -9.40 -3.02
N ALA A 71 4.64 -9.22 -1.91
CA ALA A 71 5.12 -8.45 -0.77
C ALA A 71 5.96 -9.26 0.22
N VAL A 72 5.79 -10.59 0.22
CA VAL A 72 6.41 -11.51 1.19
C VAL A 72 7.42 -12.48 0.59
N ALA A 73 7.49 -12.56 -0.75
CA ALA A 73 8.53 -13.26 -1.48
C ALA A 73 9.88 -12.54 -1.35
#